data_AF-A0AA41PZY1-F1
#
_entry.id   AF-A0AA41PZY1-F1
#
_cell.length_a   1.000
_cell.length_b   1.000
_cell.length_c   1.000
_cell.angle_alpha   90.00
_cell.angle_beta   90.00
_cell.angle_gamma   90.00
#
_symmetry.space_group_name_H-M   'P 1'
#
loop_
_entity.id
_entity.type
_entity.pdbx_description
1 polymer ?
#
loop_
_entity_poly.entity_id
_entity_poly.type
_entity_poly.pdbx_seq_one_letter_code
_entity_poly.pdbx_strand_id
1 'polypeptide(L)'
;MPDYAELAEPPRILALIALMGWDGASAAGEAHAAAVPERAELVADAWRTGTRNVVEISDVAGIPVGVVLGDLAAQGIDIADPDAAPAPQPEAVAADTLRELARQADAVISPLVEQTAPGPLTTAAWQLSGVYRDMSTLLGGTASARQRAEAIDDLSAELRIALYHAHLYRASQYTPRELAEQLRLNAPDISVVGAAAVGADVALALDDGRRISVRIERQGDDGPTPGWTTLRSDDPVLETNLGAHDHLELQSALETIAQVLGRHLCD
;
A
#
# COMPACT_ATOMS: atom_id res chain seq x y z
N MET A 1 -3.76 9.83 33.43
CA MET A 1 -2.66 10.16 32.49
C MET A 1 -3.01 9.45 31.20
N PRO A 2 -3.09 10.15 30.06
CA PRO A 2 -3.22 9.47 28.78
C PRO A 2 -1.99 8.60 28.57
N ASP A 3 -2.21 7.39 28.07
CA ASP A 3 -1.17 6.42 27.77
C ASP A 3 -0.31 6.98 26.62
N TYR A 4 0.98 7.16 26.85
CA TYR A 4 1.90 7.73 25.86
C TYR A 4 2.11 6.80 24.65
N ALA A 5 1.71 5.52 24.75
CA ALA A 5 1.75 4.58 23.64
C ALA A 5 0.72 4.90 22.53
N GLU A 6 -0.44 5.47 22.89
CA GLU A 6 -1.53 5.77 21.94
C GLU A 6 -1.25 7.01 21.05
N LEU A 7 -0.31 7.87 21.45
CA LEU A 7 0.06 9.09 20.71
C LEU A 7 1.23 8.90 19.74
N ALA A 8 1.95 7.78 19.82
CA ALA A 8 3.14 7.48 19.00
C ALA A 8 2.83 6.65 17.75
N GLU A 9 1.63 6.09 17.62
CA GLU A 9 1.24 5.27 16.46
C GLU A 9 1.24 6.02 15.11
N PRO A 10 0.67 7.24 14.98
CA PRO A 10 0.62 7.90 13.69
C PRO A 10 2.00 8.26 13.10
N PRO A 11 2.97 8.79 13.88
CA PRO A 11 4.33 9.02 13.40
C PRO A 11 5.06 7.73 12.99
N ARG A 12 4.89 6.65 13.74
CA ARG A 12 5.47 5.33 13.43
C ARG A 12 4.95 4.80 12.09
N ILE A 13 3.63 4.85 11.88
CA ILE A 13 2.99 4.40 10.65
C ILE A 13 3.48 5.21 9.44
N LEU A 14 3.61 6.53 9.57
CA LEU A 14 4.09 7.39 8.49
C LEU A 14 5.55 7.12 8.12
N ALA A 15 6.43 6.93 9.11
CA ALA A 15 7.83 6.61 8.86
C ALA A 15 7.98 5.25 8.17
N LEU A 16 7.19 4.26 8.57
CA LEU A 16 7.14 2.95 7.92
C LEU A 16 6.59 3.04 6.49
N ILE A 17 5.57 3.86 6.22
CA ILE A 17 5.05 4.10 4.87
C ILE A 17 6.09 4.77 3.98
N ALA A 18 6.80 5.79 4.48
CA ALA A 18 7.87 6.45 3.75
C ALA A 18 9.00 5.48 3.40
N LEU A 19 9.36 4.60 4.35
CA LEU A 19 10.36 3.56 4.15
C LEU A 19 9.90 2.46 3.18
N MET A 20 8.61 2.07 3.21
CA MET A 20 8.01 1.16 2.21
C MET A 20 7.97 1.76 0.81
N GLY A 21 7.81 3.09 0.70
CA GLY A 21 7.82 3.81 -0.56
C GLY A 21 9.21 4.05 -1.15
N TRP A 22 10.28 3.69 -0.42
CA TRP A 22 11.65 3.81 -0.91
C TRP A 22 11.94 2.72 -1.95
N ASP A 23 11.91 3.09 -3.23
CA ASP A 23 12.22 2.18 -4.33
C ASP A 23 13.74 2.15 -4.60
N GLY A 24 14.46 1.35 -3.80
CA GLY A 24 15.87 1.07 -4.03
C GLY A 24 16.15 0.23 -5.28
N ALA A 25 15.12 -0.37 -5.90
CA ALA A 25 15.27 -1.28 -7.03
C ALA A 25 15.43 -0.55 -8.38
N SER A 26 15.03 0.73 -8.47
CA SER A 26 15.18 1.54 -9.69
C SER A 26 16.55 2.21 -9.85
N ALA A 27 17.42 2.17 -8.84
CA ALA A 27 18.73 2.82 -8.87
C ALA A 27 19.85 1.84 -9.26
N ALA A 28 20.34 1.93 -10.50
CA ALA A 28 21.53 1.20 -10.95
C ALA A 28 22.83 2.00 -10.69
N GLY A 29 23.88 1.33 -10.19
CA GLY A 29 25.24 1.89 -10.14
C GLY A 29 25.40 3.09 -9.19
N GLU A 30 25.92 4.22 -9.70
CA GLU A 30 26.19 5.45 -8.92
C GLU A 30 24.93 6.04 -8.26
N ALA A 31 23.75 5.83 -8.85
CA ALA A 31 22.47 6.23 -8.25
C ALA A 31 22.15 5.42 -6.98
N HIS A 32 22.56 4.15 -6.91
CA HIS A 32 22.38 3.32 -5.73
C HIS A 32 23.23 3.84 -4.56
N ALA A 33 24.49 4.20 -4.83
CA ALA A 33 25.38 4.77 -3.82
C ALA A 33 24.91 6.14 -3.32
N ALA A 34 24.28 6.95 -4.18
CA ALA A 34 23.67 8.22 -3.80
C ALA A 34 22.34 8.08 -3.04
N ALA A 35 21.63 6.95 -3.19
CA ALA A 35 20.38 6.63 -2.49
C ALA A 35 20.57 5.98 -1.10
N VAL A 36 21.80 5.54 -0.78
CA VAL A 36 22.14 4.96 0.55
C VAL A 36 21.94 5.95 1.71
N PRO A 37 22.36 7.24 1.62
CA PRO A 37 22.09 8.22 2.67
C PRO A 37 20.60 8.46 2.95
N GLU A 38 19.77 8.48 1.90
CA GLU A 38 18.32 8.68 1.99
C GLU A 38 17.64 7.47 2.66
N ARG A 39 18.02 6.23 2.27
CA ARG A 39 17.57 5.00 2.95
C ARG A 39 17.96 5.02 4.42
N ALA A 40 19.19 5.41 4.73
CA ALA A 40 19.68 5.43 6.09
C ALA A 40 18.93 6.44 6.96
N GLU A 41 18.54 7.59 6.40
CA GLU A 41 17.69 8.58 7.06
C GLU A 41 16.29 8.02 7.34
N LEU A 42 15.64 7.38 6.35
CA LEU A 42 14.33 6.76 6.52
C LEU A 42 14.33 5.62 7.57
N VAL A 43 15.36 4.78 7.56
CA VAL A 43 15.58 3.72 8.57
C VAL A 43 15.74 4.32 9.97
N ALA A 44 16.52 5.40 10.08
CA ALA A 44 16.71 6.09 11.33
C ALA A 44 15.43 6.76 11.85
N ASP A 45 14.60 7.31 10.96
CA ASP A 45 13.32 7.90 11.33
C ASP A 45 12.30 6.84 11.77
N ALA A 46 12.25 5.69 11.10
CA ALA A 46 11.45 4.55 11.56
C ALA A 46 11.89 4.06 12.96
N TRP A 47 13.20 4.03 13.22
CA TRP A 47 13.73 3.69 14.55
C TRP A 47 13.32 4.71 15.62
N ARG A 48 13.47 6.00 15.33
CA ARG A 48 13.21 7.10 16.27
C ARG A 48 11.73 7.30 16.59
N THR A 49 10.84 7.02 15.64
CA THR A 49 9.38 7.17 15.77
C THR A 49 8.70 6.07 16.57
N GLY A 50 9.46 5.08 17.07
CA GLY A 50 8.98 4.16 18.09
C GLY A 50 8.91 2.70 17.66
N THR A 51 9.28 2.36 16.41
CA THR A 51 9.39 0.95 15.99
C THR A 51 10.42 0.21 16.83
N ARG A 52 11.57 0.87 17.13
CA ARG A 52 12.68 0.40 18.02
C ARG A 52 13.00 -1.11 17.93
N ASN A 53 12.74 -1.69 16.77
CA ASN A 53 12.87 -3.11 16.49
C ASN A 53 13.44 -3.24 15.08
N VAL A 54 14.72 -3.64 15.00
CA VAL A 54 15.44 -3.78 13.74
C VAL A 54 14.80 -4.83 12.85
N VAL A 55 14.22 -5.89 13.43
CA VAL A 55 13.53 -6.94 12.70
C VAL A 55 12.26 -6.39 12.06
N GLU A 56 11.46 -5.63 12.81
CA GLU A 56 10.26 -5.02 12.26
C GLU A 56 10.56 -4.00 11.14
N ILE A 57 11.59 -3.17 11.31
CA ILE A 57 12.02 -2.22 10.26
C ILE A 57 12.52 -2.97 9.02
N SER A 58 13.31 -4.03 9.22
CA SER A 58 13.79 -4.93 8.15
C SER A 58 12.62 -5.54 7.38
N ASP A 59 11.64 -6.08 8.10
CA ASP A 59 10.50 -6.79 7.54
C ASP A 59 9.57 -5.84 6.77
N VAL A 60 9.24 -4.68 7.36
CA VAL A 60 8.38 -3.68 6.72
C VAL A 60 9.04 -3.08 5.48
N ALA A 61 10.35 -2.85 5.51
CA ALA A 61 11.07 -2.21 4.41
C ALA A 61 11.58 -3.19 3.33
N GLY A 62 11.54 -4.50 3.58
CA GLY A 62 12.20 -5.49 2.72
C GLY A 62 13.74 -5.32 2.65
N ILE A 63 14.34 -4.69 3.66
CA ILE A 63 15.78 -4.40 3.74
C ILE A 63 16.44 -5.44 4.64
N PRO A 64 17.53 -6.12 4.25
CA PRO A 64 18.20 -7.08 5.12
C PRO A 64 18.62 -6.46 6.47
N VAL A 65 18.38 -7.15 7.58
CA VAL A 65 18.76 -6.73 8.95
C VAL A 65 20.17 -6.14 9.03
N GLY A 66 21.16 -6.76 8.36
CA GLY A 66 22.55 -6.26 8.36
C GLY A 66 22.71 -4.89 7.71
N VAL A 67 21.87 -4.55 6.73
CA VAL A 67 21.81 -3.24 6.08
C VAL A 67 21.14 -2.23 7.01
N VAL A 68 20.03 -2.60 7.66
CA VAL A 68 19.37 -1.75 8.67
C VAL A 68 20.33 -1.40 9.80
N LEU A 69 21.08 -2.37 10.32
CA LEU A 69 22.12 -2.15 11.34
C LEU A 69 23.22 -1.20 10.84
N GLY A 70 23.68 -1.38 9.60
CA GLY A 70 24.68 -0.52 8.98
C GLY A 70 24.19 0.92 8.80
N ASP A 71 22.94 1.09 8.40
CA ASP A 71 22.29 2.38 8.21
C ASP A 71 22.07 3.12 9.52
N LEU A 72 21.59 2.43 10.57
CA LEU A 72 21.46 3.00 11.91
C LEU A 72 22.82 3.43 12.47
N ALA A 73 23.85 2.61 12.30
CA ALA A 73 25.21 2.95 12.70
C ALA A 73 25.76 4.16 11.93
N ALA A 74 25.48 4.27 10.63
CA ALA A 74 25.85 5.41 9.81
C ALA A 74 25.17 6.73 10.26
N GLN A 75 23.99 6.63 10.87
CA GLN A 75 23.23 7.74 11.45
C GLN A 75 23.59 8.02 12.92
N GLY A 76 24.62 7.36 13.45
CA GLY A 76 25.06 7.53 14.83
C GLY A 76 24.07 6.99 15.87
N ILE A 77 23.17 6.10 15.48
CA ILE A 77 22.20 5.47 16.38
C ILE A 77 22.85 4.24 17.01
N ASP A 78 23.04 4.29 18.33
CA ASP A 78 23.39 3.12 19.14
C ASP A 78 22.13 2.37 19.57
N ILE A 79 21.97 1.15 19.05
CA ILE A 79 20.83 0.27 19.35
C ILE A 79 20.92 -0.28 20.78
N ALA A 80 22.12 -0.31 21.37
CA ALA A 80 22.33 -0.75 22.75
C ALA A 80 21.96 0.33 23.78
N ASP A 81 21.68 1.57 23.34
CA ASP A 81 21.23 2.67 24.19
C ASP A 81 19.70 2.88 24.07
N PRO A 82 18.89 2.30 24.96
CA PRO A 82 17.44 2.46 24.95
C PRO A 82 16.98 3.88 25.35
N ASP A 83 17.86 4.68 25.98
CA ASP A 83 17.56 6.02 26.48
C ASP A 83 17.97 7.12 25.50
N ALA A 84 18.49 6.76 24.31
CA ALA A 84 18.80 7.70 23.25
C ALA A 84 17.56 8.54 22.90
N ALA A 85 17.66 9.85 23.20
CA ALA A 85 16.55 10.79 23.10
C ALA A 85 15.84 10.68 21.75
N PRO A 86 14.49 10.60 21.72
CA PRO A 86 13.76 10.65 20.46
C PRO A 86 14.13 11.95 19.74
N ALA A 87 14.60 11.83 18.50
CA ALA A 87 14.85 12.99 17.65
C ALA A 87 13.52 13.73 17.40
N PRO A 88 13.56 15.02 17.00
CA PRO A 88 12.35 15.73 16.59
C PRO A 88 11.58 14.89 15.57
N GLN A 89 10.28 14.73 15.80
CA GLN A 89 9.41 13.97 14.89
C GLN A 89 9.55 14.56 13.48
N PRO A 90 9.58 13.70 12.43
CA PRO A 90 9.49 14.20 11.06
C PRO A 90 8.28 15.12 10.98
N GLU A 91 8.47 16.31 10.38
CA GLU A 91 7.41 17.30 10.28
C GLU A 91 6.21 16.65 9.59
N ALA A 92 5.09 16.58 10.31
CA ALA A 92 3.86 16.05 9.75
C ALA A 92 3.55 16.79 8.45
N VAL A 93 3.18 16.06 7.40
CA VAL A 93 2.88 16.67 6.10
C VAL A 93 1.80 17.73 6.28
N ALA A 94 2.17 18.99 6.04
CA ALA A 94 1.26 20.10 6.22
C ALA A 94 0.10 19.99 5.22
N ALA A 95 -1.12 20.30 5.68
CA ALA A 95 -2.30 20.36 4.83
C ALA A 95 -2.10 21.25 3.60
N ASP A 96 -1.32 22.33 3.72
CA ASP A 96 -1.02 23.23 2.62
C ASP A 96 -0.14 22.56 1.54
N THR A 97 0.78 21.68 1.94
CA THR A 97 1.62 20.90 1.03
C THR A 97 0.76 19.95 0.19
N LEU A 98 -0.15 19.20 0.83
CA LEU A 98 -1.08 18.31 0.12
C LEU A 98 -2.03 19.08 -0.80
N ARG A 99 -2.49 20.26 -0.38
CA ARG A 99 -3.34 21.12 -1.21
C ARG A 99 -2.61 21.69 -2.42
N GLU A 100 -1.32 21.99 -2.27
CA GLU A 100 -0.47 22.42 -3.39
C GLU A 100 -0.23 21.26 -4.36
N LEU A 101 0.12 20.06 -3.84
CA LEU A 101 0.28 18.86 -4.66
C LEU A 101 -0.99 18.52 -5.44
N ALA A 102 -2.16 18.56 -4.78
CA ALA A 102 -3.45 18.34 -5.43
C ALA A 102 -3.70 19.32 -6.58
N ARG A 103 -3.40 20.61 -6.37
CA ARG A 103 -3.54 21.65 -7.41
C ARG A 103 -2.59 21.44 -8.58
N GLN A 104 -1.35 21.03 -8.31
CA GLN A 104 -0.37 20.74 -9.36
C GLN A 104 -0.75 19.49 -10.16
N ALA A 105 -1.20 18.42 -9.48
CA ALA A 105 -1.71 17.23 -10.12
C ALA A 105 -2.93 17.56 -11.01
N ASP A 106 -3.90 18.31 -10.50
CA ASP A 106 -5.06 18.77 -11.26
C ASP A 106 -4.65 19.56 -12.51
N ALA A 107 -3.70 20.49 -12.39
CA ALA A 107 -3.25 21.30 -13.51
C ALA A 107 -2.64 20.47 -14.65
N VAL A 108 -1.94 19.38 -14.32
CA VAL A 108 -1.34 18.46 -15.30
C VAL A 108 -2.38 17.51 -15.90
N ILE A 109 -3.32 17.04 -15.09
CA ILE A 109 -4.25 15.96 -15.46
C ILE A 109 -5.51 16.49 -16.13
N SER A 110 -5.99 17.68 -15.75
CA SER A 110 -7.25 18.26 -16.26
C SER A 110 -7.34 18.28 -17.79
N PRO A 111 -6.30 18.68 -18.56
CA PRO A 111 -6.37 18.67 -20.03
C PRO A 111 -6.51 17.26 -20.62
N LEU A 112 -6.04 16.23 -19.91
CA LEU A 112 -6.13 14.84 -20.34
C LEU A 112 -7.51 14.23 -20.04
N VAL A 113 -8.17 14.70 -18.98
CA VAL A 113 -9.53 14.28 -18.60
C VAL A 113 -10.60 14.88 -19.52
N GLU A 114 -10.34 16.07 -20.09
CA GLU A 114 -11.24 16.71 -21.07
C GLU A 114 -11.33 15.97 -22.42
N GLN A 115 -10.53 14.92 -22.63
CA GLN A 115 -10.63 14.07 -23.81
C GLN A 115 -11.91 13.22 -23.77
N THR A 116 -12.46 12.87 -24.93
CA THR A 116 -13.75 12.14 -25.06
C THR A 116 -13.73 10.75 -24.41
N ALA A 117 -12.55 10.19 -24.12
CA ALA A 117 -12.38 8.95 -23.37
C ALA A 117 -10.98 8.93 -22.71
N PRO A 118 -10.83 9.47 -21.48
CA PRO A 118 -9.55 9.38 -20.79
C PRO A 118 -9.19 7.91 -20.54
N GLY A 119 -7.92 7.57 -20.77
CA GLY A 119 -7.40 6.24 -20.51
C GLY A 119 -7.40 5.91 -19.01
N PRO A 120 -7.32 4.63 -18.61
CA PRO A 120 -7.39 4.24 -17.21
C PRO A 120 -6.33 4.90 -16.32
N LEU A 121 -5.10 5.06 -16.80
CA LEU A 121 -4.05 5.75 -16.02
C LEU A 121 -4.40 7.22 -15.75
N THR A 122 -4.99 7.92 -16.73
CA THR A 122 -5.45 9.30 -16.58
C THR A 122 -6.54 9.38 -15.54
N THR A 123 -7.52 8.46 -15.57
CA THR A 123 -8.59 8.39 -14.58
C THR A 123 -8.05 8.11 -13.19
N ALA A 124 -7.11 7.17 -13.05
CA ALA A 124 -6.49 6.86 -11.76
C ALA A 124 -5.75 8.08 -11.17
N ALA A 125 -4.96 8.76 -12.01
CA ALA A 125 -4.23 9.97 -11.60
C ALA A 125 -5.20 11.08 -11.17
N TRP A 126 -6.32 11.26 -11.88
CA TRP A 126 -7.33 12.26 -11.53
C TRP A 126 -8.00 11.96 -10.19
N GLN A 127 -8.29 10.70 -9.88
CA GLN A 127 -8.85 10.33 -8.58
C GLN A 127 -7.83 10.57 -7.45
N LEU A 128 -6.55 10.29 -7.68
CA LEU A 128 -5.49 10.55 -6.70
C LEU A 128 -5.33 12.04 -6.37
N SER A 129 -5.59 12.96 -7.32
CA SER A 129 -5.57 14.40 -7.01
C SER A 129 -6.71 14.81 -6.09
N GLY A 130 -7.89 14.18 -6.22
CA GLY A 130 -8.99 14.29 -5.26
C GLY A 130 -8.59 13.81 -3.86
N VAL A 131 -7.97 12.63 -3.78
CA VAL A 131 -7.52 12.05 -2.50
C VAL A 131 -6.58 13.00 -1.76
N TYR A 132 -5.61 13.60 -2.45
CA TYR A 132 -4.73 14.60 -1.83
C TYR A 132 -5.48 15.83 -1.32
N ARG A 133 -6.52 16.26 -2.02
CA ARG A 133 -7.39 17.37 -1.60
C ARG A 133 -8.16 17.01 -0.34
N ASP A 134 -8.72 15.81 -0.26
CA ASP A 134 -9.49 15.36 0.90
C ASP A 134 -8.60 15.13 2.11
N MET A 135 -7.43 14.52 1.92
CA MET A 135 -6.39 14.45 2.97
C MET A 135 -6.01 15.85 3.49
N SER A 136 -5.87 16.84 2.60
CA SER A 136 -5.61 18.23 3.00
C SER A 136 -6.75 18.84 3.83
N THR A 137 -7.99 18.42 3.58
CA THR A 137 -9.17 18.86 4.33
C THR A 137 -9.20 18.21 5.71
N LEU A 138 -8.86 16.93 5.81
CA LEU A 138 -8.81 16.19 7.08
C LEU A 138 -7.69 16.68 7.99
N LEU A 139 -6.52 16.96 7.42
CA LEU A 139 -5.37 17.52 8.15
C LEU A 139 -5.53 19.02 8.42
N GLY A 140 -6.39 19.71 7.66
CA GLY A 140 -6.73 21.10 7.86
C GLY A 140 -7.55 21.31 9.13
N GLY A 141 -6.94 21.91 10.16
CA GLY A 141 -7.60 22.21 11.44
C GLY A 141 -8.79 23.18 11.35
N THR A 142 -9.07 23.73 10.17
CA THR A 142 -10.13 24.72 9.91
C THR A 142 -11.40 24.12 9.31
N ALA A 143 -11.40 22.84 8.92
CA ALA A 143 -12.58 22.19 8.38
C ALA A 143 -13.68 22.03 9.45
N SER A 144 -14.95 22.13 9.04
CA SER A 144 -16.08 21.75 9.89
C SER A 144 -16.18 20.23 10.04
N ALA A 145 -16.91 19.75 11.06
CA ALA A 145 -17.14 18.32 11.25
C ALA A 145 -17.85 17.67 10.05
N ARG A 146 -18.76 18.41 9.41
CA ARG A 146 -19.44 17.98 8.18
C ARG A 146 -18.45 17.80 7.02
N GLN A 147 -17.59 18.78 6.78
CA GLN A 147 -16.57 18.71 5.72
C GLN A 147 -15.58 17.56 5.94
N ARG A 148 -15.25 17.25 7.20
CA ARG A 148 -14.42 16.08 7.51
C ARG A 148 -15.14 14.76 7.23
N ALA A 149 -16.43 14.65 7.53
CA ALA A 149 -17.19 13.45 7.23
C ALA A 149 -17.32 13.24 5.71
N GLU A 150 -17.65 14.30 4.96
CA GLU A 150 -17.68 14.28 3.49
C GLU A 150 -16.32 13.88 2.91
N ALA A 151 -15.22 14.47 3.39
CA ALA A 151 -13.87 14.12 2.93
C ALA A 151 -13.44 12.68 3.27
N ILE A 152 -13.96 12.05 4.35
CA ILE A 152 -13.67 10.63 4.64
C ILE A 152 -14.40 9.73 3.65
N ASP A 153 -15.68 10.02 3.38
CA ASP A 153 -16.50 9.24 2.46
C ASP A 153 -15.96 9.33 1.02
N ASP A 154 -15.61 10.55 0.60
CA ASP A 154 -15.04 10.83 -0.72
C ASP A 154 -13.67 10.16 -0.89
N LEU A 155 -12.78 10.24 0.11
CA LEU A 155 -11.46 9.61 0.07
C LEU A 155 -11.53 8.09 -0.14
N SER A 156 -12.45 7.40 0.53
CA SER A 156 -12.62 5.96 0.31
C SER A 156 -13.17 5.64 -1.08
N ALA A 157 -14.08 6.46 -1.60
CA ALA A 157 -14.66 6.26 -2.92
C ALA A 157 -13.62 6.51 -4.02
N GLU A 158 -12.88 7.61 -3.94
CA GLU A 158 -11.86 8.02 -4.90
C GLU A 158 -10.68 7.05 -4.92
N LEU A 159 -10.18 6.60 -3.75
CA LEU A 159 -9.12 5.59 -3.70
C LEU A 159 -9.53 4.28 -4.37
N ARG A 160 -10.77 3.83 -4.17
CA ARG A 160 -11.29 2.62 -4.81
C ARG A 160 -11.35 2.78 -6.34
N ILE A 161 -11.80 3.93 -6.83
CA ILE A 161 -11.85 4.22 -8.27
C ILE A 161 -10.42 4.32 -8.84
N ALA A 162 -9.51 5.00 -8.14
CA ALA A 162 -8.10 5.08 -8.50
C ALA A 162 -7.47 3.68 -8.65
N LEU A 163 -7.64 2.83 -7.62
CA LEU A 163 -7.09 1.48 -7.61
C LEU A 163 -7.64 0.64 -8.76
N TYR A 164 -8.96 0.65 -8.95
CA TYR A 164 -9.61 -0.06 -10.07
C TYR A 164 -9.02 0.33 -11.43
N HIS A 165 -8.88 1.64 -11.69
CA HIS A 165 -8.33 2.11 -12.95
C HIS A 165 -6.81 1.88 -13.10
N ALA A 166 -6.07 1.93 -12.00
CA ALA A 166 -4.66 1.54 -11.97
C ALA A 166 -4.50 0.05 -12.30
N HIS A 167 -5.37 -0.81 -11.76
CA HIS A 167 -5.40 -2.23 -12.10
C HIS A 167 -5.78 -2.46 -13.56
N LEU A 168 -6.76 -1.75 -14.11
CA LEU A 168 -7.08 -1.83 -15.54
C LEU A 168 -5.89 -1.45 -16.42
N TYR A 169 -5.20 -0.35 -16.08
CA TYR A 169 -4.00 0.05 -16.80
C TYR A 169 -2.90 -1.01 -16.71
N ARG A 170 -2.60 -1.49 -15.50
CA ARG A 170 -1.56 -2.50 -15.28
C ARG A 170 -1.89 -3.80 -16.02
N ALA A 171 -3.13 -4.26 -15.94
CA ALA A 171 -3.61 -5.43 -16.67
C ALA A 171 -3.49 -5.29 -18.20
N SER A 172 -3.52 -4.06 -18.73
CA SER A 172 -3.33 -3.82 -20.17
C SER A 172 -1.87 -3.83 -20.61
N GLN A 173 -0.91 -3.71 -19.67
CA GLN A 173 0.52 -3.65 -20.00
C GLN A 173 1.19 -5.02 -20.03
N TYR A 174 0.61 -6.02 -19.37
CA TYR A 174 1.26 -7.30 -19.12
C TYR A 174 0.38 -8.47 -19.56
N THR A 175 1.00 -9.53 -20.06
CA THR A 175 0.33 -10.83 -20.16
C THR A 175 0.06 -11.40 -18.75
N PRO A 176 -0.90 -12.33 -18.59
CA PRO A 176 -1.14 -12.99 -17.31
C PRO A 176 0.11 -13.54 -16.62
N ARG A 177 1.02 -14.13 -17.41
CA ARG A 177 2.26 -14.71 -16.90
C ARG A 177 3.24 -13.64 -16.42
N GLU A 178 3.47 -12.60 -17.22
CA GLU A 178 4.36 -11.49 -16.84
C GLU A 178 3.84 -10.74 -15.62
N LEU A 179 2.51 -10.56 -15.55
CA LEU A 179 1.87 -9.90 -14.41
C LEU A 179 2.04 -10.71 -13.12
N ALA A 180 1.79 -12.03 -13.17
CA ALA A 180 1.98 -12.91 -12.03
C ALA A 180 3.45 -12.89 -11.54
N GLU A 181 4.41 -12.91 -12.47
CA GLU A 181 5.83 -12.86 -12.15
C GLU A 181 6.23 -11.52 -11.54
N GLN A 182 5.78 -10.40 -12.12
CA GLN A 182 6.01 -9.06 -11.57
C GLN A 182 5.41 -8.90 -10.18
N LEU A 183 4.20 -9.41 -9.95
CA LEU A 183 3.57 -9.36 -8.62
C LEU A 183 4.24 -10.30 -7.64
N ARG A 184 4.83 -11.42 -8.08
CA ARG A 184 5.59 -12.31 -7.20
C ARG A 184 6.94 -11.69 -6.80
N LEU A 185 7.61 -11.02 -7.73
CA LEU A 185 8.90 -10.34 -7.50
C LEU A 185 8.73 -9.08 -6.65
N ASN A 186 7.64 -8.34 -6.89
CA ASN A 186 7.31 -7.12 -6.17
C ASN A 186 6.22 -7.33 -5.13
N ALA A 187 5.92 -8.59 -4.77
CA ALA A 187 5.06 -8.87 -3.64
C ALA A 187 5.79 -8.23 -2.47
N PRO A 188 5.26 -7.15 -1.87
CA PRO A 188 5.87 -6.72 -0.65
C PRO A 188 5.75 -7.91 0.29
N ASP A 189 6.77 -8.19 1.08
CA ASP A 189 6.67 -9.17 2.13
C ASP A 189 5.79 -8.53 3.21
N ILE A 190 4.49 -8.28 2.91
CA ILE A 190 3.48 -7.64 3.78
C ILE A 190 3.09 -8.61 4.91
N SER A 191 4.03 -9.43 5.34
CA SER A 191 4.06 -10.11 6.60
C SER A 191 4.34 -9.07 7.70
N VAL A 192 3.39 -8.14 7.92
CA VAL A 192 3.34 -7.41 9.20
C VAL A 192 3.05 -8.39 10.35
N VAL A 193 2.62 -9.63 10.03
CA VAL A 193 2.20 -10.69 10.97
C VAL A 193 2.67 -12.13 10.59
N GLY A 194 3.38 -12.33 9.47
CA GLY A 194 3.67 -13.71 8.98
C GLY A 194 2.47 -14.40 8.34
N ALA A 195 1.36 -13.69 8.17
CA ALA A 195 0.10 -14.23 7.67
C ALA A 195 -0.22 -13.66 6.28
N ALA A 196 -0.34 -14.54 5.29
CA ALA A 196 -0.83 -14.23 3.96
C ALA A 196 -2.09 -15.05 3.68
N ALA A 197 -3.13 -14.42 3.13
CA ALA A 197 -4.29 -15.16 2.63
C ALA A 197 -3.91 -15.88 1.33
N VAL A 198 -3.72 -17.20 1.42
CA VAL A 198 -3.41 -18.06 0.26
C VAL A 198 -4.67 -18.36 -0.56
N GLY A 199 -5.85 -18.23 0.06
CA GLY A 199 -7.14 -18.38 -0.60
C GLY A 199 -8.30 -18.05 0.33
N ALA A 200 -9.50 -18.06 -0.24
CA ALA A 200 -10.75 -17.80 0.47
C ALA A 200 -11.89 -18.62 -0.14
N ASP A 201 -12.78 -19.12 0.72
CA ASP A 201 -14.06 -19.69 0.31
C ASP A 201 -15.15 -18.63 0.51
N VAL A 202 -15.85 -18.28 -0.57
CA VAL A 202 -16.87 -17.25 -0.62
C VAL A 202 -18.20 -17.89 -1.04
N ALA A 203 -19.28 -17.60 -0.31
CA ALA A 203 -20.62 -17.99 -0.71
C ALA A 203 -21.38 -16.78 -1.24
N LEU A 204 -21.78 -16.82 -2.52
CA LEU A 204 -22.59 -15.79 -3.16
C LEU A 204 -24.06 -16.20 -3.08
N ALA A 205 -24.91 -15.32 -2.55
CA ALA A 205 -26.36 -15.47 -2.61
C ALA A 205 -26.89 -14.58 -3.73
N LEU A 206 -27.61 -15.18 -4.67
CA LEU A 206 -28.23 -14.48 -5.79
C LEU A 206 -29.69 -14.11 -5.47
N ASP A 207 -30.19 -13.07 -6.12
CA ASP A 207 -31.58 -12.59 -5.95
C ASP A 207 -32.63 -13.63 -6.34
N ASP A 208 -32.26 -14.60 -7.18
CA ASP A 208 -33.10 -15.74 -7.56
C ASP A 208 -33.13 -16.88 -6.52
N GLY A 209 -32.46 -16.70 -5.38
CA GLY A 209 -32.39 -17.64 -4.28
C GLY A 209 -31.32 -18.74 -4.44
N ARG A 210 -30.57 -18.76 -5.55
CA ARG A 210 -29.43 -19.65 -5.71
C ARG A 210 -28.28 -19.23 -4.79
N ARG A 211 -27.47 -20.23 -4.41
CA ARG A 211 -26.20 -20.02 -3.73
C ARG A 211 -25.09 -20.63 -4.56
N ILE A 212 -24.02 -19.88 -4.73
CA ILE A 212 -22.84 -20.28 -5.48
C ILE A 212 -21.68 -20.30 -4.49
N SER A 213 -20.96 -21.42 -4.46
CA SER A 213 -19.77 -21.60 -3.64
C SER A 213 -18.55 -21.36 -4.50
N VAL A 214 -17.76 -20.35 -4.14
CA VAL A 214 -16.59 -19.91 -4.90
C VAL A 214 -15.35 -20.06 -4.04
N ARG A 215 -14.39 -20.83 -4.52
CA ARG A 215 -13.07 -20.95 -3.92
C ARG A 215 -12.06 -20.19 -4.74
N ILE A 216 -11.45 -19.17 -4.12
CA ILE A 216 -10.40 -18.34 -4.68
C ILE A 216 -9.07 -18.83 -4.11
N GLU A 217 -8.11 -19.16 -4.97
CA GLU A 217 -6.80 -19.67 -4.55
C GLU A 217 -5.67 -19.04 -5.36
N ARG A 218 -4.57 -18.70 -4.68
CA ARG A 218 -3.31 -18.36 -5.34
C ARG A 218 -2.58 -19.64 -5.72
N GLN A 219 -2.17 -19.75 -6.98
CA GLN A 219 -1.37 -20.88 -7.45
C GLN A 219 0.00 -20.85 -6.77
N GLY A 220 0.42 -21.99 -6.20
CA GLY A 220 1.76 -22.19 -5.68
C GLY A 220 2.82 -22.31 -6.78
N ASP A 221 4.07 -22.52 -6.37
CA ASP A 221 5.25 -22.54 -7.26
C ASP A 221 5.21 -23.67 -8.31
N ASP A 222 4.51 -24.76 -8.01
CA ASP A 222 4.34 -25.90 -8.93
C ASP A 222 3.21 -25.69 -9.97
N GLY A 223 2.52 -24.54 -9.91
CA GLY A 223 1.43 -24.20 -10.83
C GLY A 223 1.90 -23.83 -12.24
N PRO A 224 1.00 -23.85 -13.24
CA PRO A 224 1.34 -23.42 -14.61
C PRO A 224 1.71 -21.93 -14.69
N THR A 225 1.13 -21.11 -13.81
CA THR A 225 1.46 -19.68 -13.64
C THR A 225 1.57 -19.36 -12.15
N PRO A 226 2.74 -19.60 -11.52
CA PRO A 226 2.94 -19.35 -10.10
C PRO A 226 2.52 -17.93 -9.67
N GLY A 227 1.84 -17.83 -8.53
CA GLY A 227 1.31 -16.56 -8.02
C GLY A 227 -0.02 -16.10 -8.64
N TRP A 228 -0.47 -16.73 -9.73
CA TRP A 228 -1.75 -16.39 -10.37
C TRP A 228 -2.96 -16.78 -9.51
N THR A 229 -4.02 -15.98 -9.57
CA THR A 229 -5.26 -16.27 -8.85
C THR A 229 -6.18 -17.15 -9.70
N THR A 230 -6.71 -18.21 -9.10
CA THR A 230 -7.68 -19.10 -9.72
C THR A 230 -8.99 -19.11 -8.95
N LEU A 231 -10.06 -19.45 -9.67
CA LEU A 231 -11.40 -19.58 -9.13
C LEU A 231 -11.94 -20.97 -9.46
N ARG A 232 -12.47 -21.64 -8.44
CA ARG A 232 -13.25 -22.88 -8.57
C ARG A 232 -14.65 -22.62 -8.05
N SER A 233 -15.67 -23.06 -8.78
CA SER A 233 -17.05 -22.72 -8.49
C SER A 233 -17.97 -23.89 -8.81
N ASP A 234 -19.05 -24.03 -8.05
CA ASP A 234 -20.14 -24.94 -8.41
C ASP A 234 -21.01 -24.41 -9.57
N ASP A 235 -20.85 -23.14 -9.95
CA ASP A 235 -21.38 -22.54 -11.17
C ASP A 235 -20.33 -22.52 -12.30
N PRO A 236 -20.62 -23.14 -13.47
CA PRO A 236 -19.68 -23.30 -14.59
C PRO A 236 -19.34 -21.97 -15.30
N VAL A 237 -20.13 -20.91 -15.11
CA VAL A 237 -19.86 -19.60 -15.74
C VAL A 237 -18.65 -18.91 -15.10
N LEU A 238 -18.38 -19.20 -13.82
CA LEU A 238 -17.30 -18.56 -13.07
C LEU A 238 -15.94 -19.25 -13.24
N GLU A 239 -15.90 -20.54 -13.60
CA GLU A 239 -14.66 -21.33 -13.62
C GLU A 239 -13.61 -20.89 -14.67
N THR A 240 -13.98 -20.12 -15.71
CA THR A 240 -13.12 -19.94 -16.89
C THR A 240 -12.68 -18.51 -17.21
N ASN A 241 -13.11 -17.50 -16.43
CA ASN A 241 -13.12 -16.12 -16.93
C ASN A 241 -12.20 -15.12 -16.24
N LEU A 242 -11.21 -15.55 -15.46
CA LEU A 242 -10.30 -14.60 -14.81
C LEU A 242 -9.30 -14.00 -15.81
N GLY A 243 -9.46 -12.71 -16.08
CA GLY A 243 -8.46 -11.89 -16.76
C GLY A 243 -7.40 -11.33 -15.80
N ALA A 244 -6.43 -10.62 -16.37
CA ALA A 244 -5.37 -9.92 -15.63
C ALA A 244 -5.90 -8.86 -14.65
N HIS A 245 -7.00 -8.20 -14.99
CA HIS A 245 -7.65 -7.26 -14.09
C HIS A 245 -8.29 -7.99 -12.89
N ASP A 246 -9.05 -9.06 -13.15
CA ASP A 246 -9.69 -9.84 -12.07
C ASP A 246 -8.66 -10.46 -11.12
N HIS A 247 -7.52 -10.89 -11.66
CA HIS A 247 -6.39 -11.36 -10.85
C HIS A 247 -5.91 -10.30 -9.84
N LEU A 248 -5.74 -9.04 -10.28
CA LEU A 248 -5.31 -7.93 -9.43
C LEU A 248 -6.36 -7.56 -8.38
N GLU A 249 -7.63 -7.47 -8.77
CA GLU A 249 -8.75 -7.18 -7.85
C GLU A 249 -8.85 -8.26 -6.76
N LEU A 250 -8.77 -9.54 -7.14
CA LEU A 250 -8.82 -10.65 -6.19
C LEU A 250 -7.59 -10.70 -5.28
N GLN A 251 -6.39 -10.39 -5.78
CA GLN A 251 -5.20 -10.31 -4.92
C GLN A 251 -5.35 -9.18 -3.88
N SER A 252 -5.79 -8.00 -4.29
CA SER A 252 -6.02 -6.87 -3.38
C SER A 252 -7.09 -7.20 -2.32
N ALA A 253 -8.15 -7.92 -2.71
CA ALA A 253 -9.16 -8.40 -1.78
C ALA A 253 -8.60 -9.40 -0.76
N LEU A 254 -7.79 -10.37 -1.20
CA LEU A 254 -7.13 -11.34 -0.32
C LEU A 254 -6.16 -10.66 0.66
N GLU A 255 -5.40 -9.66 0.19
CA GLU A 255 -4.51 -8.86 1.04
C GLU A 255 -5.29 -8.08 2.11
N THR A 256 -6.40 -7.47 1.72
CA THR A 256 -7.29 -6.77 2.67
C THR A 256 -7.83 -7.73 3.75
N ILE A 257 -8.27 -8.92 3.34
CA ILE A 257 -8.72 -9.97 4.28
C ILE A 257 -7.58 -10.39 5.21
N ALA A 258 -6.38 -10.65 4.66
CA ALA A 258 -5.22 -11.03 5.44
C ALA A 258 -4.85 -9.96 6.48
N GLN A 259 -4.91 -8.69 6.10
CA GLN A 259 -4.59 -7.57 6.99
C GLN A 259 -5.63 -7.41 8.11
N VAL A 260 -6.92 -7.61 7.82
CA VAL A 260 -7.98 -7.56 8.84
C VAL A 260 -7.86 -8.73 9.80
N LEU A 261 -7.70 -9.96 9.29
CA LEU A 261 -7.58 -11.15 10.13
C LEU A 261 -6.27 -11.17 10.92
N GLY A 262 -5.16 -10.75 10.32
CA GLY A 262 -3.85 -10.67 10.96
C GLY A 262 -3.86 -9.75 12.19
N ARG A 263 -4.57 -8.63 12.14
CA ARG A 263 -4.77 -7.74 13.31
C ARG A 263 -5.39 -8.49 14.50
N HIS A 264 -6.39 -9.32 14.25
CA HIS A 264 -7.07 -10.10 15.30
C HIS A 264 -6.31 -11.35 15.75
N LEU A 265 -5.24 -11.75 15.05
CA LEU A 265 -4.41 -12.90 15.42
C LEU A 265 -3.20 -12.49 16.29
N CYS A 266 -2.86 -11.20 16.31
CA CYS A 266 -1.75 -10.64 17.09
C CYS A 266 -2.16 -9.97 18.41
N ASP A 267 -3.47 -9.88 18.68
CA ASP A 267 -4.04 -9.50 19.97
C ASP A 267 -4.16 -10.72 20.91
#